data_AF-A0A6S7AC39-F1
#
_entry.id   AF-A0A6S7AC39-F1
#
_cell.length_a   1.000
_cell.length_b   1.000
_cell.length_c   1.000
_cell.angle_alpha   90.00
_cell.angle_beta   90.00
_cell.angle_gamma   90.00
#
_symmetry.space_group_name_H-M   'P 1'
#
loop_
_entity.id
_entity.type
_entity.pdbx_description
1 polymer ?
#
loop_
_entity_poly.entity_id
_entity_poly.type
_entity_poly.pdbx_seq_one_letter_code
_entity_poly.pdbx_strand_id
1 'polypeptide(L)'
;MKYSSRMLAGWLGGMLTVIGLSGGGAAQAVTQNTVLMQAIAREIAHSDELAGIDWVEVTAVFGVDGDGDVNESYGYAYDRAGQPHAVAFLEDPIEREVQRYREWLRPQADKGFIKMLFQFNRDTRRANADFEYDDPHRWQVTPANIDTITETLRPSLGD
;
A
#
# COMPACT_ATOMS: atom_id res chain seq x y z
N MET A 1 17.61 19.84 27.77
CA MET A 1 17.85 18.38 27.66
C MET A 1 18.01 18.04 26.19
N LYS A 2 19.14 17.43 25.82
CA LYS A 2 19.47 17.00 24.46
C LYS A 2 18.65 15.75 24.12
N TYR A 3 17.82 15.79 23.08
CA TYR A 3 17.32 14.57 22.46
C TYR A 3 18.24 14.23 21.28
N SER A 4 18.97 13.13 21.46
CA SER A 4 19.88 12.56 20.48
C SER A 4 19.07 11.73 19.49
N SER A 5 19.04 12.16 18.23
CA SER A 5 18.56 11.33 17.12
C SER A 5 19.44 10.10 16.99
N ARG A 6 18.85 8.92 17.18
CA ARG A 6 19.41 7.67 16.64
C ARG A 6 18.64 7.36 15.37
N MET A 7 19.26 7.67 14.23
CA MET A 7 18.91 7.04 12.97
C MET A 7 19.18 5.54 13.11
N LEU A 8 18.13 4.74 12.96
CA LEU A 8 18.26 3.33 12.60
C LEU A 8 17.70 3.21 11.19
N ALA A 9 18.63 3.28 10.23
CA ALA A 9 18.44 2.64 8.94
C ALA A 9 18.26 1.15 9.21
N GLY A 10 17.06 0.64 8.95
CA GLY A 10 16.71 -0.75 9.07
C GLY A 10 15.72 -1.08 7.97
N TRP A 11 16.25 -1.51 6.82
CA TRP A 11 15.47 -2.23 5.82
C TRP A 11 14.86 -3.46 6.50
N LEU A 12 13.54 -3.45 6.65
CA LEU A 12 12.72 -4.62 6.92
C LEU A 12 11.56 -4.55 5.95
N GLY A 13 11.70 -5.22 4.80
CA GLY A 13 10.52 -5.67 4.07
C GLY A 13 9.64 -6.43 5.06
N GLY A 14 8.35 -6.06 5.12
CA GLY A 14 7.40 -6.52 6.12
C GLY A 14 7.35 -8.04 6.20
N MET A 15 8.07 -8.61 7.16
CA MET A 15 8.03 -10.03 7.45
C MET A 15 6.81 -10.25 8.34
N LEU A 16 5.75 -10.82 7.76
CA LEU A 16 4.58 -11.30 8.51
C LEU A 16 5.09 -12.25 9.61
N THR A 17 5.17 -11.77 10.85
CA THR A 17 5.65 -12.60 11.96
C THR A 17 4.47 -13.39 12.50
N VAL A 18 4.27 -14.59 11.93
CA VAL A 18 3.25 -15.55 12.37
C VAL A 18 3.78 -16.28 13.60
N ILE A 19 3.57 -15.73 14.79
CA ILE A 19 3.86 -16.44 16.04
C ILE A 19 2.74 -17.45 16.30
N GLY A 20 3.02 -18.74 16.10
CA GLY A 20 2.24 -19.83 16.70
C GLY A 20 1.49 -20.80 15.77
N LEU A 21 1.67 -20.74 14.44
CA LEU A 21 1.06 -21.74 13.54
C LEU A 21 2.07 -22.85 13.21
N SER A 22 1.69 -24.10 13.45
CA SER A 22 2.34 -25.28 12.86
C SER A 22 2.53 -25.08 11.35
N GLY A 23 3.53 -25.74 10.74
CA GLY A 23 4.02 -25.42 9.38
C GLY A 23 2.97 -25.29 8.27
N GLY A 24 1.76 -25.85 8.44
CA GLY A 24 0.64 -25.66 7.52
C GLY A 24 -0.06 -24.29 7.59
N GLY A 25 -0.17 -23.68 8.78
CA GLY A 25 -0.86 -22.40 8.93
C GLY A 25 -0.06 -21.18 8.44
N ALA A 26 1.27 -21.22 8.55
CA ALA A 26 2.13 -20.18 7.98
C ALA A 26 2.08 -20.18 6.44
N ALA A 27 2.09 -21.36 5.81
CA ALA A 27 1.96 -21.48 4.35
C ALA A 27 0.60 -21.00 3.83
N GLN A 28 -0.48 -21.27 4.57
CA GLN A 28 -1.82 -20.75 4.27
C GLN A 28 -1.89 -19.23 4.37
N ALA A 29 -1.30 -18.64 5.42
CA ALA A 29 -1.25 -17.19 5.58
C ALA A 29 -0.47 -16.50 4.44
N VAL A 30 0.68 -17.07 4.03
CA VAL A 30 1.44 -16.56 2.88
C VAL A 30 0.62 -16.63 1.60
N THR A 31 -0.04 -17.76 1.35
CA THR A 31 -0.90 -17.94 0.16
C THR A 31 -2.04 -16.92 0.15
N GLN A 32 -2.70 -16.73 1.28
CA GLN A 32 -3.81 -15.79 1.41
C GLN A 32 -3.36 -14.33 1.23
N ASN A 33 -2.21 -13.95 1.81
CA ASN A 33 -1.58 -12.65 1.59
C ASN A 33 -1.37 -12.39 0.09
N THR A 34 -0.76 -13.34 -0.61
CA THR A 34 -0.50 -13.21 -2.06
C THR A 34 -1.80 -13.05 -2.85
N VAL A 35 -2.83 -13.83 -2.54
CA VAL A 35 -4.13 -13.74 -3.22
C VAL A 35 -4.77 -12.36 -3.02
N LEU A 36 -4.73 -11.82 -1.79
CA LEU A 36 -5.32 -10.52 -1.49
C LEU A 36 -4.54 -9.37 -2.13
N MET A 37 -3.20 -9.39 -2.08
CA MET A 37 -2.37 -8.40 -2.79
C MET A 37 -2.61 -8.43 -4.31
N GLN A 38 -2.72 -9.63 -4.89
CA GLN A 38 -3.03 -9.78 -6.32
C GLN A 38 -4.43 -9.28 -6.67
N ALA A 39 -5.39 -9.39 -5.76
CA ALA A 39 -6.72 -8.84 -5.96
C ALA A 39 -6.69 -7.32 -6.05
N ILE A 40 -6.04 -6.64 -5.11
CA ILE A 40 -5.86 -5.18 -5.14
C ILE A 40 -5.12 -4.76 -6.42
N ALA A 41 -3.99 -5.41 -6.73
CA ALA A 41 -3.21 -5.09 -7.93
C ALA A 41 -4.00 -5.27 -9.23
N ARG A 42 -4.86 -6.29 -9.31
CA ARG A 42 -5.72 -6.53 -10.47
C ARG A 42 -6.76 -5.43 -10.63
N GLU A 43 -7.45 -5.05 -9.56
CA GLU A 43 -8.48 -4.00 -9.64
C GLU A 43 -7.84 -2.64 -9.97
N ILE A 44 -6.68 -2.31 -9.39
CA ILE A 44 -5.91 -1.11 -9.78
C ILE A 44 -5.52 -1.18 -11.27
N ALA A 45 -5.03 -2.32 -11.76
CA ALA A 45 -4.66 -2.47 -13.17
C ALA A 45 -5.84 -2.34 -14.15
N HIS A 46 -7.08 -2.49 -13.67
CA HIS A 46 -8.31 -2.31 -14.43
C HIS A 46 -8.98 -0.94 -14.22
N SER A 47 -8.41 -0.08 -13.39
CA SER A 47 -8.93 1.27 -13.12
C SER A 47 -8.89 2.14 -14.38
N ASP A 48 -9.96 2.92 -14.58
CA ASP A 48 -10.04 3.93 -15.64
C ASP A 48 -9.09 5.12 -15.37
N GLU A 49 -8.61 5.32 -14.14
CA GLU A 49 -7.59 6.33 -13.81
C GLU A 49 -6.27 6.09 -14.54
N LEU A 50 -5.99 4.84 -14.91
CA LEU A 50 -4.81 4.46 -15.66
C LEU A 50 -5.02 4.55 -17.18
N ALA A 51 -6.24 4.87 -17.63
CA ALA A 51 -6.55 4.95 -19.05
C ALA A 51 -5.74 6.07 -19.72
N GLY A 52 -5.03 5.72 -20.80
CA GLY A 52 -4.19 6.66 -21.55
C GLY A 52 -2.78 6.86 -20.97
N ILE A 53 -2.43 6.20 -19.86
CA ILE A 53 -1.08 6.21 -19.31
C ILE A 53 -0.39 4.89 -19.69
N ASP A 54 0.80 4.96 -20.30
CA ASP A 54 1.65 3.78 -20.50
C ASP A 54 2.41 3.43 -19.21
N TRP A 55 1.64 3.14 -18.16
CA TRP A 55 2.13 2.93 -16.80
C TRP A 55 2.87 1.60 -16.65
N VAL A 56 3.90 1.59 -15.81
CA VAL A 56 4.70 0.44 -15.41
C VAL A 56 4.53 0.15 -13.91
N GLU A 57 4.56 1.21 -13.11
CA GLU A 57 4.45 1.11 -11.66
C GLU A 57 3.37 2.05 -11.12
N VAL A 58 2.81 1.69 -9.98
CA VAL A 58 1.84 2.53 -9.27
C VAL A 58 2.21 2.55 -7.79
N THR A 59 1.99 3.70 -7.16
CA THR A 59 1.80 3.82 -5.71
C THR A 59 0.42 4.37 -5.46
N ALA A 60 -0.32 3.73 -4.56
CA ALA A 60 -1.60 4.19 -4.05
C ALA A 60 -1.54 4.29 -2.53
N VAL A 61 -2.02 5.39 -1.98
CA VAL A 61 -2.25 5.54 -0.54
C VAL A 61 -3.76 5.56 -0.32
N PHE A 62 -4.24 4.65 0.52
CA PHE A 62 -5.64 4.56 0.94
C PHE A 62 -5.75 4.99 2.40
N GLY A 63 -6.64 5.93 2.70
CA GLY A 63 -7.14 6.19 4.04
C GLY A 63 -8.38 5.35 4.30
N VAL A 64 -8.46 4.76 5.50
CA VAL A 64 -9.58 3.89 5.91
C VAL A 64 -10.11 4.38 7.23
N ASP A 65 -11.44 4.50 7.33
CA ASP A 65 -12.10 4.92 8.55
C ASP A 65 -12.27 3.78 9.60
N GLY A 66 -13.00 4.08 10.67
CA GLY A 66 -13.24 3.13 11.76
C GLY A 66 -14.07 1.91 11.34
N ASP A 67 -14.97 2.08 10.39
CA ASP A 67 -15.86 1.04 9.89
C ASP A 67 -15.16 0.16 8.85
N GLY A 68 -14.04 0.64 8.30
CA GLY A 68 -13.21 -0.08 7.35
C GLY A 68 -13.42 0.36 5.91
N ASP A 69 -14.15 1.45 5.71
CA ASP A 69 -14.42 2.01 4.40
C ASP A 69 -13.28 2.93 3.97
N VAL A 70 -12.91 2.84 2.69
CA VAL A 70 -11.92 3.74 2.11
C VAL A 70 -12.56 5.12 1.98
N ASN A 71 -11.93 6.14 2.56
CA ASN A 71 -12.44 7.51 2.54
C ASN A 71 -11.46 8.53 1.95
N GLU A 72 -10.28 8.06 1.56
CA GLU A 72 -9.21 8.85 0.98
C GLU A 72 -8.41 7.95 0.04
N SER A 73 -8.10 8.44 -1.15
CA SER A 73 -7.17 7.78 -2.07
C SER A 73 -6.39 8.82 -2.85
N TYR A 74 -5.08 8.64 -2.91
CA TYR A 74 -4.18 9.44 -3.75
C TYR A 74 -2.92 8.65 -4.06
N GLY A 75 -2.30 8.96 -5.19
CA GLY A 75 -1.14 8.21 -5.62
C GLY A 75 -0.55 8.72 -6.91
N TYR A 76 0.35 7.91 -7.45
CA TYR A 76 1.05 8.18 -8.69
C TYR A 76 1.16 6.91 -9.52
N ALA A 77 0.84 7.01 -10.81
CA ALA A 77 1.24 6.06 -11.83
C ALA A 77 2.54 6.55 -12.49
N TYR A 78 3.50 5.65 -12.65
CA TYR A 78 4.78 5.94 -13.28
C TYR A 78 4.81 5.30 -14.67
N ASP A 79 5.01 6.10 -15.70
CA ASP A 79 5.10 5.61 -17.07
C ASP A 79 6.44 4.92 -17.37
N ARG A 80 6.61 4.43 -18.61
CA ARG A 80 7.86 3.82 -19.10
C ARG A 80 9.09 4.71 -18.95
N ALA A 81 8.93 6.04 -18.98
CA ALA A 81 10.01 6.99 -18.76
C ALA A 81 10.21 7.32 -17.26
N GLY A 82 9.41 6.71 -16.38
CA GLY A 82 9.38 6.95 -14.95
C GLY A 82 8.73 8.27 -14.56
N GLN A 83 8.02 8.94 -15.47
CA GLN A 83 7.34 10.19 -15.14
C GLN A 83 6.09 9.90 -14.28
N PRO A 84 5.90 10.64 -13.18
CA PRO A 84 4.73 10.47 -12.33
C PRO A 84 3.50 11.15 -12.93
N HIS A 85 2.37 10.46 -12.86
CA HIS A 85 1.02 10.94 -13.18
C HIS A 85 0.15 10.77 -11.95
N ALA A 86 -0.45 11.86 -11.46
CA ALA A 86 -1.32 11.78 -10.29
C ALA A 86 -2.59 10.97 -10.60
N VAL A 87 -2.98 10.08 -9.68
CA VAL A 87 -4.14 9.19 -9.80
C VAL A 87 -4.85 9.06 -8.46
N ALA A 88 -6.15 8.75 -8.47
CA ALA A 88 -6.91 8.49 -7.25
C ALA A 88 -7.84 7.28 -7.42
N PHE A 89 -7.55 6.20 -6.69
CA PHE A 89 -8.29 4.94 -6.80
C PHE A 89 -9.43 4.88 -5.77
N LEU A 90 -10.60 5.40 -6.11
CA LEU A 90 -11.82 5.42 -5.27
C LEU A 90 -12.95 4.58 -5.89
N GLU A 91 -12.63 3.64 -6.77
CA GLU A 91 -13.63 2.78 -7.38
C GLU A 91 -14.01 1.62 -6.46
N ASP A 92 -15.31 1.34 -6.31
CA ASP A 92 -15.85 0.27 -5.46
C ASP A 92 -15.10 -1.08 -5.54
N PRO A 93 -14.63 -1.54 -6.72
CA PRO A 93 -13.85 -2.78 -6.78
C PRO A 93 -12.53 -2.74 -6.01
N ILE A 94 -11.83 -1.61 -6.03
CA ILE A 94 -10.55 -1.44 -5.34
C ILE A 94 -10.79 -1.30 -3.85
N GLU A 95 -11.74 -0.44 -3.45
CA GLU A 95 -12.10 -0.22 -2.05
C GLU A 95 -12.46 -1.53 -1.35
N ARG A 96 -13.27 -2.37 -2.01
CA ARG A 96 -13.66 -3.69 -1.49
C ARG A 96 -12.46 -4.61 -1.25
N GLU A 97 -11.47 -4.65 -2.15
CA GLU A 97 -10.30 -5.50 -1.96
C GLU A 97 -9.36 -4.95 -0.87
N VAL A 98 -9.26 -3.63 -0.71
CA VAL A 98 -8.53 -2.99 0.40
C VAL A 98 -9.20 -3.31 1.74
N GLN A 99 -10.52 -3.16 1.84
CA GLN A 99 -11.29 -3.52 3.03
C GLN A 99 -11.12 -5.00 3.37
N ARG A 100 -11.23 -5.89 2.37
CA ARG A 100 -11.02 -7.33 2.55
C ARG A 100 -9.61 -7.66 3.05
N TYR A 101 -8.58 -6.98 2.53
CA TYR A 101 -7.21 -7.13 3.03
C TYR A 101 -7.10 -6.69 4.48
N ARG A 102 -7.69 -5.53 4.82
CA ARG A 102 -7.73 -5.00 6.19
C ARG A 102 -8.38 -5.96 7.15
N GLU A 103 -9.56 -6.48 6.83
CA GLU A 103 -10.29 -7.43 7.67
C GLU A 103 -9.50 -8.72 7.90
N TRP A 104 -8.83 -9.22 6.86
CA TRP A 104 -7.98 -10.40 6.97
C TRP A 104 -6.76 -10.17 7.88
N LEU A 105 -6.14 -8.99 7.79
CA LEU A 105 -4.97 -8.65 8.60
C LEU A 105 -5.35 -8.33 10.06
N ARG A 106 -6.56 -7.83 10.29
CA ARG A 106 -7.03 -7.33 11.59
C ARG A 106 -7.16 -8.47 12.63
N PRO A 107 -6.43 -8.40 13.75
CA PRO A 107 -6.70 -9.26 14.90
C PRO A 107 -8.15 -9.07 15.41
N GLN A 108 -8.75 -10.10 16.02
CA GLN A 108 -10.17 -10.10 16.44
C GLN A 108 -10.58 -8.96 17.41
N ALA A 109 -9.63 -8.20 17.97
CA ALA A 109 -9.89 -7.10 18.90
C ALA A 109 -9.23 -5.76 18.48
N ASP A 110 -8.74 -5.65 17.25
CA ASP A 110 -8.08 -4.44 16.75
C ASP A 110 -9.00 -3.63 15.82
N LYS A 111 -8.75 -2.33 15.67
CA LYS A 111 -9.42 -1.47 14.69
C LYS A 111 -8.95 -1.80 13.26
N GLY A 112 -7.71 -2.27 13.07
CA GLY A 112 -7.05 -2.44 11.77
C GLY A 112 -6.20 -1.22 11.39
N PHE A 113 -5.56 -1.26 10.23
CA PHE A 113 -4.81 -0.10 9.74
C PHE A 113 -5.75 1.06 9.40
N ILE A 114 -5.27 2.29 9.57
CA ILE A 114 -5.95 3.53 9.19
C ILE A 114 -5.42 4.10 7.87
N LYS A 115 -4.19 3.74 7.47
CA LYS A 115 -3.70 3.96 6.10
C LYS A 115 -2.97 2.75 5.56
N MET A 116 -3.02 2.62 4.24
CA MET A 116 -2.28 1.63 3.47
C MET A 116 -1.56 2.31 2.33
N LEU A 117 -0.25 2.11 2.23
CA LEU A 117 0.53 2.38 1.03
C LEU A 117 0.66 1.08 0.27
N PHE A 118 0.12 1.04 -0.94
CA PHE A 118 0.20 -0.09 -1.85
C PHE A 118 1.05 0.28 -3.07
N GLN A 119 2.00 -0.58 -3.42
CA GLN A 119 2.87 -0.41 -4.57
C GLN A 119 2.78 -1.64 -5.46
N PHE A 120 2.75 -1.43 -6.78
CA PHE A 120 2.71 -2.52 -7.74
C PHE A 120 3.48 -2.17 -9.00
N ASN A 121 4.27 -3.14 -9.51
CA ASN A 121 4.92 -3.08 -10.81
C ASN A 121 4.33 -4.19 -11.70
N ARG A 122 3.75 -3.81 -12.84
CA ARG A 122 3.06 -4.76 -13.73
C ARG A 122 4.00 -5.68 -14.50
N ASP A 123 5.21 -5.21 -14.80
CA ASP A 123 6.18 -5.94 -15.61
C ASP A 123 6.84 -7.06 -14.78
N THR A 124 7.26 -6.74 -13.54
CA THR A 124 7.84 -7.71 -12.61
C THR A 124 6.77 -8.49 -11.83
N ARG A 125 5.53 -7.99 -11.82
CA ARG A 125 4.40 -8.48 -11.01
C ARG A 125 4.68 -8.44 -9.51
N ARG A 126 5.65 -7.63 -9.07
CA ARG A 126 5.94 -7.41 -7.66
C ARG A 126 4.99 -6.39 -7.08
N ALA A 127 4.58 -6.64 -5.85
CA ALA A 127 3.78 -5.70 -5.07
C ALA A 127 4.33 -5.60 -3.65
N ASN A 128 4.10 -4.46 -3.02
CA ASN A 128 4.41 -4.20 -1.62
C ASN A 128 3.21 -3.50 -0.97
N ALA A 129 3.02 -3.76 0.32
CA ALA A 129 2.04 -3.07 1.13
C ALA A 129 2.68 -2.66 2.46
N ASP A 130 2.53 -1.40 2.84
CA ASP A 130 2.92 -0.86 4.13
C ASP A 130 1.68 -0.25 4.79
N PHE A 131 1.65 -0.25 6.12
CA PHE A 131 0.46 0.08 6.91
C PHE A 131 0.77 1.10 7.99
N GLU A 132 -0.21 1.95 8.26
CA GLU A 132 -0.23 2.89 9.37
C GLU A 132 -1.44 2.61 10.25
N TYR A 133 -1.26 2.66 11.57
CA TYR A 133 -2.30 2.29 12.54
C TYR A 133 -2.74 3.47 13.40
N ASP A 134 -1.93 4.53 13.52
CA ASP A 134 -2.13 5.59 14.51
C ASP A 134 -1.98 7.01 13.96
N ASP A 135 -1.02 7.28 13.06
CA ASP A 135 -0.79 8.62 12.50
C ASP A 135 -1.57 8.86 11.19
N PRO A 136 -2.71 9.59 11.20
CA PRO A 136 -3.47 9.87 9.98
C PRO A 136 -2.71 10.76 8.98
N HIS A 137 -1.60 11.39 9.38
CA HIS A 137 -0.78 12.24 8.53
C HIS A 137 0.36 11.50 7.83
N ARG A 138 0.60 10.21 8.12
CA ARG A 138 1.61 9.45 7.39
C ARG A 138 1.27 9.42 5.91
N TRP A 139 2.29 9.68 5.09
CA TRP A 139 2.18 9.81 3.63
C TRP A 139 1.27 10.93 3.12
N GLN A 140 0.87 11.88 3.95
CA GLN A 140 0.01 12.98 3.51
C GLN A 140 0.72 13.86 2.47
N VAL A 141 0.06 14.03 1.32
CA VAL A 141 0.47 14.99 0.29
C VAL A 141 -0.10 16.36 0.64
N THR A 142 0.75 17.38 0.62
CA THR A 142 0.40 18.77 0.88
C THR A 142 1.07 19.65 -0.17
N PRO A 143 0.56 20.87 -0.42
CA PRO A 143 1.24 21.82 -1.30
C PRO A 143 2.71 22.09 -0.90
N ALA A 144 3.04 21.97 0.39
CA ALA A 144 4.38 22.24 0.90
C ALA A 144 5.38 21.08 0.70
N ASN A 145 4.92 19.87 0.41
CA ASN A 145 5.80 18.69 0.27
C ASN A 145 5.62 17.93 -1.05
N ILE A 146 4.77 18.39 -1.98
CA ILE A 146 4.42 17.65 -3.20
C ILE A 146 5.64 17.23 -4.04
N ASP A 147 6.66 18.10 -4.10
CA ASP A 147 7.90 17.85 -4.85
C ASP A 147 8.76 16.73 -4.25
N THR A 148 8.66 16.50 -2.93
CA THR A 148 9.50 15.51 -2.23
C THR A 148 8.74 14.24 -1.88
N ILE A 149 7.43 14.35 -1.63
CA ILE A 149 6.59 13.22 -1.27
C ILE A 149 6.40 12.26 -2.46
N THR A 150 6.36 12.78 -3.69
CA THR A 150 6.28 11.95 -4.91
C THR A 150 7.45 10.95 -4.96
N GLU A 151 8.68 11.42 -4.78
CA GLU A 151 9.87 10.56 -4.73
C GLU A 151 9.88 9.63 -3.52
N THR A 152 9.40 10.10 -2.37
CA THR A 152 9.31 9.29 -1.14
C THR A 152 8.34 8.11 -1.30
N LEU A 153 7.23 8.33 -2.00
CA LEU A 153 6.20 7.33 -2.23
C LEU A 153 6.52 6.42 -3.42
N ARG A 154 7.55 6.73 -4.21
CA ARG A 154 7.90 5.96 -5.41
C ARG A 154 8.16 4.49 -5.09
N PRO A 155 7.67 3.55 -5.93
CA PRO A 155 7.93 2.13 -5.75
C PRO A 155 9.42 1.80 -5.64
N SER A 156 9.77 0.95 -4.67
CA SER A 156 11.12 0.39 -4.51
C SER A 156 11.01 -1.14 -4.43
N LEU A 157 10.58 -1.74 -5.53
CA LEU A 157 10.21 -3.16 -5.59
C LEU A 157 11.36 -4.08 -6.05
N GLY A 158 12.51 -3.48 -6.41
CA GLY A 158 13.68 -4.15 -6.97
C GLY A 158 13.42 -4.78 -8.36
N ASP A 159 14.51 -5.12 -9.05
CA ASP A 159 14.47 -5.91 -10.30
C ASP A 159 14.14 -7.38 -10.03
#